data_AF-A0A9E5WRE7-F1
#
_entry.id   AF-A0A9E5WRE7-F1
#
_cell.length_a   1.000
_cell.length_b   1.000
_cell.length_c   1.000
_cell.angle_alpha   90.00
_cell.angle_beta   90.00
_cell.angle_gamma   90.00
#
_symmetry.space_group_name_H-M   'P 1'
#
loop_
_entity.id
_entity.type
_entity.pdbx_description
1 polymer ?
#
loop_
_entity_poly.entity_id
_entity_poly.type
_entity_poly.pdbx_seq_one_letter_code
_entity_poly.pdbx_strand_id
1 'polypeptide(L)'
;MSSTSPTRFLHDAVEFVNERLWGTLSAALTVPPGCRRGRKRRWVGEAVARLRYGMVGINHWPGTLYGLASPPWGAEPGRPLNDVQSGRGWVHNAYLLNGVEKTVLEGPLTLLTTPIWFPTRWDAAPLAWETLHLCYRPTLRRLTRLLINALKGEARCGI
;
A
#
# COMPACT_ATOMS: atom_id res chain seq x y z
N MET A 1 -27.05 -1.71 -3.10
CA MET A 1 -27.47 -0.87 -4.25
C MET A 1 -26.56 -1.21 -5.43
N SER A 2 -27.09 -1.80 -6.50
CA SER A 2 -26.31 -2.06 -7.72
C SER A 2 -26.20 -0.75 -8.50
N SER A 3 -25.01 -0.14 -8.54
CA SER A 3 -24.76 1.10 -9.27
C SER A 3 -24.57 0.82 -10.77
N THR A 4 -25.31 1.52 -11.62
CA THR A 4 -25.37 1.29 -13.08
C THR A 4 -24.14 1.77 -13.86
N SER A 5 -23.16 2.42 -13.22
CA SER A 5 -21.94 2.95 -13.86
C SER A 5 -20.70 2.69 -12.99
N PRO A 6 -19.53 2.30 -13.58
CA PRO A 6 -18.30 2.07 -12.84
C PRO A 6 -17.83 3.27 -11.99
N THR A 7 -18.04 4.49 -12.48
CA THR A 7 -17.67 5.70 -11.73
C THR A 7 -18.57 5.90 -10.52
N ARG A 8 -19.86 5.62 -10.65
CA ARG A 8 -20.82 5.67 -9.55
C ARG A 8 -20.50 4.59 -8.51
N PHE A 9 -20.17 3.38 -8.95
CA PHE A 9 -19.70 2.33 -8.07
C PHE A 9 -18.51 2.79 -7.22
N LEU A 10 -17.47 3.35 -7.86
CA LEU A 10 -16.28 3.80 -7.16
C LEU A 10 -16.59 4.94 -6.16
N HIS A 11 -17.46 5.86 -6.54
CA HIS A 11 -17.94 6.92 -5.65
C HIS A 11 -18.64 6.35 -4.41
N ASP A 12 -19.64 5.48 -4.63
CA ASP A 12 -20.47 4.91 -3.58
C ASP A 12 -19.63 3.99 -2.66
N ALA A 13 -18.61 3.30 -3.22
CA ALA A 13 -17.66 2.52 -2.45
C ALA A 13 -16.81 3.39 -1.52
N VAL A 14 -16.29 4.52 -2.01
CA VAL A 14 -15.52 5.47 -1.18
C VAL A 14 -16.38 6.04 -0.06
N GLU A 15 -17.63 6.42 -0.36
CA GLU A 15 -18.58 6.89 0.65
C GLU A 15 -18.86 5.80 1.69
N PHE A 16 -19.15 4.58 1.25
CA PHE A 16 -19.39 3.46 2.15
C PHE A 16 -18.21 3.21 3.10
N VAL A 17 -16.98 3.12 2.60
CA VAL A 17 -15.82 2.85 3.47
C VAL A 17 -15.52 4.02 4.40
N ASN A 18 -15.81 5.25 4.01
CA ASN A 18 -15.58 6.43 4.82
C ASN A 18 -16.63 6.61 5.95
N GLU A 19 -17.87 6.21 5.70
CA GLU A 19 -19.01 6.48 6.60
C GLU A 19 -19.48 5.26 7.39
N ARG A 20 -19.21 4.03 6.92
CA ARG A 20 -19.77 2.80 7.51
C ARG A 20 -18.75 1.85 8.09
N LEU A 21 -17.51 1.87 7.62
CA LEU A 21 -16.46 1.00 8.16
C LEU A 21 -15.75 1.69 9.33
N TRP A 22 -15.44 0.89 10.35
CA TRP A 22 -14.68 1.36 11.50
C TRP A 22 -13.18 1.39 11.17
N GLY A 23 -12.52 2.50 11.50
CA GLY A 23 -11.09 2.67 11.33
C GLY A 23 -10.73 3.62 10.18
N THR A 24 -9.64 4.34 10.38
CA THR A 24 -9.09 5.34 9.44
C THR A 24 -7.60 5.11 9.16
N LEU A 25 -7.05 3.97 9.59
CA LEU A 25 -5.63 3.65 9.40
C LEU A 25 -5.30 3.46 7.94
N SER A 26 -5.96 2.50 7.31
CA SER A 26 -5.54 2.02 6.00
C SER A 26 -6.69 1.55 5.11
N ALA A 27 -6.59 1.85 3.81
CA ALA A 27 -7.47 1.36 2.76
C ALA A 27 -6.65 0.79 1.59
N ALA A 28 -7.17 -0.26 0.95
CA ALA A 28 -6.59 -0.84 -0.25
C ALA A 28 -7.52 -0.61 -1.44
N LEU A 29 -6.96 -0.22 -2.59
CA LEU A 29 -7.69 -0.06 -3.84
C LEU A 29 -7.09 -0.94 -4.92
N THR A 30 -7.87 -1.89 -5.43
CA THR A 30 -7.47 -2.76 -6.54
C THR A 30 -7.86 -2.12 -7.87
N VAL A 31 -6.86 -1.75 -8.66
CA VAL A 31 -6.98 -1.03 -9.92
C VAL A 31 -6.41 -1.88 -11.07
N PRO A 32 -7.28 -2.40 -11.96
CA PRO A 32 -6.85 -3.12 -13.16
C PRO A 32 -6.00 -2.26 -14.10
N PRO A 33 -5.10 -2.85 -14.92
CA PRO A 33 -4.25 -2.11 -15.85
C PRO A 33 -5.01 -1.15 -16.77
N GLY A 34 -6.19 -1.57 -17.25
CA GLY A 34 -7.05 -0.76 -18.12
C GLY A 34 -7.64 0.50 -17.46
N CYS A 35 -7.54 0.65 -16.13
CA CYS A 35 -7.99 1.83 -15.39
C CYS A 35 -6.87 2.81 -15.05
N ARG A 36 -5.62 2.51 -15.43
CA ARG A 36 -4.43 3.31 -15.09
C ARG A 36 -4.10 4.39 -16.12
N ARG A 37 -4.98 4.66 -17.09
CA ARG A 37 -4.76 5.63 -18.16
C ARG A 37 -6.00 6.53 -18.38
N GLY A 38 -5.75 7.70 -18.96
CA GLY A 38 -6.79 8.64 -19.39
C GLY A 38 -7.79 8.99 -18.28
N ARG A 39 -9.08 9.07 -18.65
CA ARG A 39 -10.16 9.47 -17.73
C ARG A 39 -10.31 8.53 -16.52
N LYS A 40 -10.06 7.24 -16.69
CA LYS A 40 -10.15 6.25 -15.61
C LYS A 40 -9.09 6.49 -14.53
N ARG A 41 -7.86 6.87 -14.94
CA ARG A 41 -6.80 7.25 -13.99
C ARG A 41 -7.20 8.45 -13.15
N ARG A 42 -7.87 9.43 -13.75
CA ARG A 42 -8.39 10.61 -13.05
C ARG A 42 -9.42 10.22 -12.00
N TRP A 43 -10.38 9.36 -12.34
CA TRP A 43 -11.38 8.86 -11.37
C TRP A 43 -10.75 8.10 -10.20
N VAL A 44 -9.72 7.28 -10.47
CA VAL A 44 -8.96 6.60 -9.41
C VAL A 44 -8.27 7.61 -8.50
N GLY A 45 -7.63 8.65 -9.07
CA GLY A 45 -7.00 9.72 -8.28
C GLY A 45 -8.00 10.48 -7.40
N GLU A 46 -9.18 10.80 -7.95
CA GLU A 46 -10.27 11.45 -7.19
C GLU A 46 -10.77 10.55 -6.05
N ALA A 47 -10.91 9.25 -6.30
CA ALA A 47 -11.29 8.29 -5.26
C ALA A 47 -10.25 8.23 -4.13
N VAL A 48 -8.96 8.14 -4.48
CA VAL A 48 -7.85 8.13 -3.51
C VAL A 48 -7.80 9.42 -2.69
N ALA A 49 -8.01 10.58 -3.32
CA ALA A 49 -8.04 11.86 -2.63
C ALA A 49 -9.18 11.92 -1.58
N ARG A 50 -10.34 11.34 -1.90
CA ARG A 50 -11.53 11.31 -1.05
C ARG A 50 -11.51 10.26 0.05
N LEU A 51 -10.64 9.26 -0.01
CA LEU A 51 -10.50 8.26 1.05
C LEU A 51 -9.97 8.95 2.32
N ARG A 52 -10.73 8.87 3.42
CA ARG A 52 -10.35 9.39 4.74
C ARG A 52 -9.55 8.35 5.53
N TYR A 53 -8.46 7.92 4.91
CA TYR A 53 -7.55 6.91 5.42
C TYR A 53 -6.12 7.44 5.32
N GLY A 54 -5.33 7.24 6.37
CA GLY A 54 -3.95 7.71 6.37
C GLY A 54 -3.06 6.90 5.42
N MET A 55 -3.25 5.58 5.32
CA MET A 55 -2.43 4.71 4.48
C MET A 55 -3.24 4.15 3.31
N VAL A 56 -2.91 4.49 2.08
CA VAL A 56 -3.61 3.98 0.90
C VAL A 56 -2.68 3.13 0.03
N GLY A 57 -3.01 1.85 -0.12
CA GLY A 57 -2.31 0.92 -1.02
C GLY A 57 -3.08 0.74 -2.32
N ILE A 58 -2.52 1.16 -3.46
CA ILE A 58 -3.06 0.88 -4.79
C ILE A 58 -2.36 -0.37 -5.34
N ASN A 59 -3.11 -1.46 -5.47
CA ASN A 59 -2.62 -2.80 -5.81
C ASN A 59 -1.57 -3.38 -4.85
N HIS A 60 -1.43 -2.80 -3.67
CA HIS A 60 -0.55 -3.30 -2.62
C HIS A 60 -1.32 -3.44 -1.32
N TRP A 61 -0.92 -4.42 -0.51
CA TRP A 61 -1.35 -4.49 0.88
C TRP A 61 -0.85 -3.25 1.63
N PRO A 62 -1.74 -2.44 2.24
CA PRO A 62 -1.33 -1.22 2.91
C PRO A 62 -0.35 -1.43 4.06
N GLY A 63 -0.31 -2.63 4.67
CA GLY A 63 0.69 -2.98 5.70
C GLY A 63 2.14 -2.79 5.25
N THR A 64 2.40 -2.87 3.94
CA THR A 64 3.74 -2.66 3.38
C THR A 64 4.23 -1.22 3.53
N LEU A 65 3.34 -0.23 3.65
CA LEU A 65 3.73 1.17 3.90
C LEU A 65 4.42 1.34 5.26
N TYR A 66 4.09 0.50 6.26
CA TYR A 66 4.75 0.55 7.56
C TYR A 66 6.23 0.18 7.41
N GLY A 67 6.52 -0.85 6.61
CA GLY A 67 7.88 -1.33 6.37
C GLY A 67 8.79 -0.34 5.65
N LEU A 68 8.25 0.70 4.99
CA LEU A 68 9.07 1.73 4.34
C LEU A 68 9.82 2.61 5.35
N ALA A 69 9.33 2.70 6.59
CA ALA A 69 9.91 3.39 7.76
C ALA A 69 10.21 4.90 7.61
N SER A 70 10.31 5.43 6.40
CA SER A 70 10.60 6.83 6.09
C SER A 70 9.32 7.68 5.95
N PRO A 71 8.31 7.28 5.12
CA PRO A 71 7.09 8.08 5.02
C PRO A 71 6.26 7.99 6.31
N PRO A 72 5.43 9.00 6.60
CA PRO A 72 4.50 8.98 7.73
C PRO A 72 3.59 7.74 7.70
N TRP A 73 3.41 7.11 8.85
CA TRP A 73 2.43 6.04 9.10
C TRP A 73 1.46 6.46 10.20
N GLY A 74 0.16 6.45 9.93
CA GLY A 74 -0.83 6.94 10.88
C GLY A 74 -2.23 6.98 10.28
N ALA A 75 -3.20 7.31 11.11
CA ALA A 75 -4.58 7.50 10.70
C ALA A 75 -4.79 8.85 10.02
N GLU A 76 -5.89 9.00 9.28
CA GLU A 76 -6.28 10.28 8.71
C GLU A 76 -6.44 11.38 9.80
N PRO A 77 -5.92 12.61 9.57
CA PRO A 77 -6.03 13.70 10.54
C PRO A 77 -7.47 14.19 10.76
N GLY A 78 -7.74 14.75 11.95
CA GLY A 78 -8.99 15.47 12.22
C GLY A 78 -9.97 14.77 13.15
N ARG A 79 -9.72 13.51 13.52
CA ARG A 79 -10.57 12.77 14.47
C ARG A 79 -10.48 13.29 15.91
N PRO A 80 -11.63 13.48 16.60
CA PRO A 80 -11.65 13.94 17.98
C PRO A 80 -11.12 12.87 18.95
N LEU A 81 -10.72 13.28 20.16
CA LEU A 81 -10.12 12.35 21.14
C LEU A 81 -11.10 11.29 21.67
N ASN A 82 -12.40 11.55 21.59
CA ASN A 82 -13.44 10.59 21.97
C ASN A 82 -13.84 9.63 20.84
N ASP A 83 -13.33 9.82 19.62
CA ASP A 83 -13.54 8.92 18.46
C ASP A 83 -12.25 8.84 17.63
N VAL A 84 -11.17 8.38 18.26
CA VAL A 84 -9.84 8.27 17.64
C VAL A 84 -9.80 7.22 16.53
N GLN A 85 -10.61 6.17 16.65
CA GLN A 85 -10.62 4.99 15.80
C GLN A 85 -9.25 4.32 15.70
N SER A 86 -8.46 4.67 14.70
CA SER A 86 -7.19 4.03 14.36
C SER A 86 -5.94 4.72 14.92
N GLY A 87 -6.08 5.88 15.56
CA GLY A 87 -4.96 6.61 16.18
C GLY A 87 -4.96 8.09 15.83
N ARG A 88 -4.03 8.84 16.43
CA ARG A 88 -3.76 10.24 16.11
C ARG A 88 -2.27 10.47 15.99
N GLY A 89 -1.88 11.23 14.96
CA GLY A 89 -0.49 11.54 14.66
C GLY A 89 0.17 10.49 13.78
N TRP A 90 1.49 10.59 13.69
CA TRP A 90 2.31 9.81 12.77
C TRP A 90 3.41 9.11 13.55
N VAL A 91 3.56 7.81 13.33
CA VAL A 91 4.84 7.13 13.52
C VAL A 91 5.61 7.23 12.19
N HIS A 92 6.93 7.04 12.22
CA HIS A 92 7.81 7.40 11.10
C HIS A 92 7.79 8.91 10.83
N ASN A 93 7.74 9.35 9.57
CA ASN A 93 7.92 10.74 9.16
C ASN A 93 9.37 11.25 9.36
N ALA A 94 10.34 10.51 8.82
CA ALA A 94 11.77 10.85 8.94
C ALA A 94 12.12 12.25 8.40
N TYR A 95 11.28 12.82 7.54
CA TYR A 95 11.45 14.14 6.93
C TYR A 95 10.67 15.25 7.63
N LEU A 96 9.97 14.96 8.74
CA LEU A 96 9.18 15.94 9.51
C LEU A 96 8.20 16.76 8.64
N LEU A 97 7.58 16.10 7.66
CA LEU A 97 6.60 16.73 6.79
C LEU A 97 5.41 17.23 7.62
N ASN A 98 5.00 18.47 7.37
CA ASN A 98 3.84 19.08 8.00
C ASN A 98 2.60 18.96 7.10
N GLY A 99 1.41 18.98 7.69
CA GLY A 99 0.14 18.94 6.95
C GLY A 99 -0.07 17.67 6.12
N VAL A 100 0.57 16.56 6.51
CA VAL A 100 0.37 15.27 5.85
C VAL A 100 -1.06 14.81 6.08
N GLU A 101 -1.78 14.49 5.02
CA GLU A 101 -3.10 13.86 5.10
C GLU A 101 -3.01 12.34 5.03
N LYS A 102 -2.16 11.83 4.15
CA LYS A 102 -2.06 10.42 3.81
C LYS A 102 -0.76 10.08 3.07
N THR A 103 -0.34 8.83 3.20
CA THR A 103 0.72 8.22 2.39
C THR A 103 0.09 7.24 1.41
N VAL A 104 0.42 7.38 0.12
CA VAL A 104 -0.10 6.52 -0.95
C VAL A 104 1.04 5.69 -1.53
N LEU A 105 0.92 4.37 -1.49
CA LEU A 105 1.81 3.44 -2.20
C LEU A 105 1.09 2.87 -3.40
N GLU A 106 1.65 3.10 -4.59
CA GLU A 106 1.10 2.58 -5.83
C GLU A 106 2.11 1.69 -6.54
N GLY A 107 1.65 0.54 -7.03
CA GLY A 107 2.42 -0.33 -7.91
C GLY A 107 1.54 -1.21 -8.80
N PRO A 108 2.11 -2.15 -9.55
CA PRO A 108 1.38 -2.97 -10.52
C PRO A 108 0.42 -3.94 -9.84
N LEU A 109 -0.60 -4.43 -10.57
CA LEU A 109 -1.54 -5.42 -10.05
C LEU A 109 -0.88 -6.78 -9.78
N THR A 110 0.07 -7.15 -10.62
CA THR A 110 0.82 -8.40 -10.55
C THR A 110 2.31 -8.07 -10.48
N LEU A 111 3.03 -8.85 -9.68
CA LEU A 111 4.47 -8.72 -9.50
C LEU A 111 5.17 -9.90 -10.17
N LEU A 112 6.39 -9.66 -10.67
CA LEU A 112 7.22 -10.71 -11.25
C LEU A 112 7.74 -11.70 -10.20
N THR A 113 7.77 -11.29 -8.93
CA THR A 113 8.17 -12.14 -7.81
C THR A 113 7.16 -12.00 -6.68
N THR A 114 6.86 -13.13 -6.03
CA THR A 114 6.09 -13.27 -4.81
C THR A 114 6.77 -12.47 -3.69
N PRO A 115 6.13 -11.45 -3.13
CA PRO A 115 6.75 -10.60 -2.12
C PRO A 115 7.14 -11.34 -0.83
N ILE A 116 8.11 -10.79 -0.08
CA ILE A 116 8.59 -11.37 1.20
C ILE A 116 7.50 -11.49 2.29
N TRP A 117 6.44 -10.69 2.19
CA TRP A 117 5.32 -10.69 3.15
C TRP A 117 4.18 -11.63 2.75
N PHE A 118 4.33 -12.42 1.68
CA PHE A 118 3.33 -13.42 1.32
C PHE A 118 3.53 -14.68 2.17
N PRO A 119 2.48 -15.18 2.84
CA PRO A 119 2.60 -16.33 3.75
C PRO A 119 2.97 -17.63 3.02
N THR A 120 2.72 -17.70 1.72
CA THR A 120 3.05 -18.85 0.86
C THR A 120 4.49 -18.85 0.37
N ARG A 121 5.27 -17.78 0.61
CA ARG A 121 6.67 -17.72 0.21
C ARG A 121 7.55 -18.50 1.19
N TRP A 122 8.01 -19.67 0.76
CA TRP A 122 8.80 -20.58 1.61
C TRP A 122 10.18 -20.03 2.04
N ASP A 123 10.81 -19.18 1.22
CA ASP A 123 12.11 -18.56 1.49
C ASP A 123 12.00 -17.09 1.96
N ALA A 124 10.86 -16.70 2.53
CA ALA A 124 10.60 -15.33 2.97
C ALA A 124 11.67 -14.80 3.94
N ALA A 125 12.04 -15.57 4.97
CA ALA A 125 13.02 -15.15 5.96
C ALA A 125 14.45 -14.97 5.38
N PRO A 126 15.01 -15.95 4.63
CA PRO A 126 16.27 -15.74 3.91
C PRO A 126 16.24 -14.52 2.98
N LEU A 127 15.15 -14.31 2.23
CA LEU A 127 15.05 -13.17 1.31
C LEU A 127 14.94 -11.84 2.06
N ALA A 128 14.29 -11.82 3.23
CA ALA A 128 14.22 -10.65 4.10
C ALA A 128 15.61 -10.24 4.62
N TRP A 129 16.45 -11.20 5.02
CA TRP A 129 17.84 -10.93 5.41
C TRP A 129 18.68 -10.35 4.26
N GLU A 130 18.51 -10.88 3.04
CA GLU A 130 19.14 -10.32 1.84
C GLU A 130 18.70 -8.88 1.57
N THR A 131 17.40 -8.61 1.74
CA THR A 131 16.84 -7.26 1.63
C THR A 131 17.44 -6.33 2.67
N LEU A 132 17.54 -6.76 3.93
CA LEU A 132 18.17 -5.99 5.01
C LEU A 132 19.65 -5.72 4.72
N HIS A 133 20.39 -6.71 4.23
CA HIS A 133 21.78 -6.52 3.82
C HIS A 133 21.91 -5.50 2.69
N LEU A 134 21.00 -5.49 1.72
CA LEU A 134 20.98 -4.47 0.67
C LEU A 134 20.72 -3.08 1.25
N CYS A 135 19.75 -2.93 2.16
CA CYS A 135 19.46 -1.67 2.84
C CYS A 135 20.66 -1.17 3.67
N TYR A 136 21.36 -2.07 4.38
CA TYR A 136 22.52 -1.71 5.21
C TYR A 136 23.76 -1.33 4.38
N ARG A 137 24.05 -2.03 3.27
CA ARG A 137 25.09 -1.62 2.31
C ARG A 137 24.61 -1.84 0.87
N PRO A 138 24.15 -0.79 0.18
CA PRO A 138 23.66 -0.91 -1.18
C PRO A 138 24.85 -1.14 -2.12
N THR A 139 24.99 -2.36 -2.62
CA THR A 139 26.04 -2.75 -3.56
C THR A 139 25.41 -3.54 -4.70
N LEU A 140 25.95 -3.40 -5.92
CA LEU A 140 25.44 -4.12 -7.09
C LEU A 140 25.44 -5.64 -6.87
N ARG A 141 26.47 -6.19 -6.21
CA ARG A 141 26.55 -7.61 -5.85
C ARG A 141 25.38 -8.08 -4.97
N ARG A 142 24.97 -7.27 -3.98
CA ARG A 142 23.83 -7.61 -3.10
C ARG A 142 22.51 -7.47 -3.84
N LEU A 143 22.39 -6.47 -4.70
CA LEU A 143 21.20 -6.30 -5.54
C LEU A 143 21.04 -7.49 -6.50
N THR A 144 22.09 -7.87 -7.22
CA THR A 144 22.04 -9.01 -8.15
C THR A 144 21.79 -10.32 -7.41
N ARG A 145 22.41 -10.54 -6.25
CA ARG A 145 22.14 -11.70 -5.39
C ARG A 145 20.69 -11.76 -4.93
N LEU A 146 20.13 -10.62 -4.49
CA LEU A 146 18.73 -10.49 -4.10
C LEU A 146 17.80 -10.86 -5.26
N LEU A 147 18.04 -10.31 -6.45
CA LEU A 147 17.23 -10.58 -7.65
C LEU A 147 17.28 -12.06 -8.06
N ILE A 148 18.47 -12.68 -8.07
CA ILE A 148 18.63 -14.10 -8.38
C ILE A 148 17.87 -14.97 -7.38
N ASN A 149 17.97 -14.66 -6.08
CA ASN A 149 17.30 -15.43 -5.03
C ASN A 149 15.78 -15.23 -5.07
N ALA A 150 15.31 -14.00 -5.31
CA ALA A 150 13.89 -13.70 -5.47
C ALA A 150 13.27 -14.56 -6.58
N LEU A 151 13.91 -14.59 -7.77
CA LEU A 151 13.48 -15.40 -8.92
C LEU A 151 13.56 -16.91 -8.66
N LYS A 152 14.58 -17.39 -7.94
CA LYS A 152 14.68 -18.81 -7.55
C LYS A 152 13.52 -19.24 -6.65
N GLY A 153 13.07 -18.37 -5.75
CA GLY A 153 11.91 -18.65 -4.90
C GLY A 153 10.62 -18.83 -5.70
N GLU A 154 10.43 -18.06 -6.77
CA GLU A 154 9.25 -18.16 -7.66
C GLU A 154 9.13 -19.53 -8.32
N ALA A 155 10.23 -20.05 -8.85
CA ALA A 155 10.23 -21.35 -9.55
C ALA A 155 9.81 -22.52 -8.64
N ARG A 156 9.84 -22.33 -7.32
CA ARG A 156 9.45 -23.33 -6.30
C ARG A 156 8.09 -23.07 -5.67
N CYS A 157 7.57 -21.86 -5.79
CA CYS A 157 6.25 -21.46 -5.26
C CYS A 157 5.08 -21.82 -6.18
N GLY A 158 5.31 -22.64 -7.22
CA GLY A 158 4.37 -23.04 -8.27
C GLY A 158 2.90 -22.78 -7.96
N ILE A 159 2.36 -21.72 -8.56
CA ILE A 159 0.94 -21.53 -8.84
C ILE A 159 0.68 -22.16 -10.21
#